data_AF-A0A9E2EAS3-F1
#
_entry.id   AF-A0A9E2EAS3-F1
#
_cell.length_a   1.000
_cell.length_b   1.000
_cell.length_c   1.000
_cell.angle_alpha   90.00
_cell.angle_beta   90.00
_cell.angle_gamma   90.00
#
_symmetry.space_group_name_H-M   'P 1'
#
loop_
_entity.id
_entity.type
_entity.pdbx_description
1 polymer ?
#
loop_
_entity_poly.entity_id
_entity_poly.type
_entity_poly.pdbx_seq_one_letter_code
_entity_poly.pdbx_strand_id
1 'polypeptide(L)'
;WNREKDVGGEFRLEYRSDQKWWIFKPFLTAAATNHRMSFLGMGVLVDIYLGRRLVLTPSFAPTWWRGETEQLDLGYPLEFRSQMELAYRFNDRSRLGVAISHYSNASIGDTNPGTETLSVYYSIPLNVLFPPD
;
A
#
# COMPACT_ATOMS: atom_id res chain seq x y z
N TRP A 1 15.59 20.61 -12.61
CA TRP A 1 14.89 19.34 -12.36
C TRP A 1 13.41 19.60 -12.59
N ASN A 2 12.96 19.36 -13.82
CA ASN A 2 11.56 19.50 -14.20
C ASN A 2 10.85 18.25 -13.71
N ARG A 3 10.36 18.26 -12.46
CA ARG A 3 9.55 17.16 -11.93
C ARG A 3 8.19 17.31 -12.61
N GLU A 4 7.93 16.51 -13.65
CA GLU A 4 6.59 16.39 -14.20
C GLU A 4 5.68 15.93 -13.07
N LYS A 5 4.70 16.77 -12.73
CA LYS A 5 3.80 16.53 -11.60
C LYS A 5 2.48 16.02 -12.17
N ASP A 6 2.37 14.71 -12.29
CA ASP A 6 1.07 14.09 -12.50
C ASP A 6 0.38 13.87 -11.14
N VAL A 7 -0.55 14.76 -10.79
CA VAL A 7 -1.30 14.67 -9.54
C VAL A 7 -2.62 13.96 -9.80
N GLY A 8 -2.75 12.76 -9.25
CA GLY A 8 -3.93 11.92 -9.37
C GLY A 8 -4.49 11.50 -8.02
N GLY A 9 -5.66 10.86 -8.06
CA GLY A 9 -6.26 10.17 -6.92
C GLY A 9 -6.05 8.66 -7.06
N GLU A 10 -5.79 7.98 -5.95
CA GLU A 10 -5.67 6.52 -5.88
C GLU A 10 -6.74 5.97 -4.93
N PHE A 11 -7.41 4.89 -5.37
CA PHE A 11 -8.19 4.03 -4.51
C PHE A 11 -7.48 2.70 -4.33
N ARG A 12 -7.36 2.24 -3.07
CA ARG A 12 -6.64 1.00 -2.73
C ARG A 12 -7.46 0.11 -1.83
N LEU A 13 -7.43 -1.18 -2.13
CA LEU A 13 -7.96 -2.26 -1.30
C LEU A 13 -6.82 -3.18 -0.87
N GLU A 14 -6.87 -3.62 0.39
CA GLU A 14 -5.90 -4.56 0.94
C GLU A 14 -6.59 -5.64 1.76
N TYR A 15 -6.19 -6.89 1.54
CA TYR A 15 -6.48 -7.99 2.45
C TYR A 15 -5.23 -8.26 3.28
N ARG A 16 -5.30 -8.08 4.59
CA ARG A 16 -4.17 -8.28 5.51
C ARG A 16 -4.42 -9.54 6.34
N SER A 17 -3.60 -10.57 6.16
CA SER A 17 -3.74 -11.83 6.89
C SER A 17 -3.34 -11.65 8.37
N ASP A 18 -3.94 -12.43 9.25
CA ASP A 18 -3.53 -12.58 10.64
C ASP A 18 -2.42 -13.63 10.82
N GLN A 19 -2.14 -14.44 9.80
CA GLN A 19 -1.04 -15.40 9.77
C GLN A 19 0.29 -14.68 10.00
N LYS A 20 1.07 -15.17 10.96
CA LYS A 20 2.40 -14.63 11.26
C LYS A 20 3.48 -15.59 10.78
N TRP A 21 4.38 -15.09 9.95
CA TRP A 21 5.65 -15.72 9.60
C TRP A 21 6.73 -14.97 10.37
N TRP A 22 7.02 -15.45 11.59
CA TRP A 22 7.85 -14.74 12.56
C TRP A 22 7.26 -13.35 12.90
N ILE A 23 7.88 -12.27 12.44
CA ILE A 23 7.39 -10.90 12.65
C ILE A 23 6.53 -10.37 11.49
N PHE A 24 6.53 -11.07 10.35
CA PHE A 24 5.86 -10.63 9.12
C PHE A 24 4.45 -11.18 9.02
N LYS A 25 3.54 -10.38 8.45
CA LYS A 25 2.21 -10.82 8.04
C LYS A 25 2.06 -10.65 6.53
N PRO A 26 1.61 -11.68 5.80
CA PRO A 26 1.35 -11.53 4.38
C PRO A 26 0.08 -10.70 4.14
N PHE A 27 0.07 -9.97 3.04
CA PHE A 27 -1.10 -9.23 2.59
C PHE A 27 -1.20 -9.21 1.06
N LEU A 28 -2.41 -9.00 0.55
CA LEU A 28 -2.69 -8.74 -0.86
C LEU A 28 -3.11 -7.28 -1.01
N THR A 29 -2.77 -6.67 -2.14
CA THR A 29 -3.11 -5.27 -2.44
C THR A 29 -3.50 -5.09 -3.90
N ALA A 30 -4.54 -4.28 -4.13
CA ALA A 30 -4.94 -3.81 -5.44
C ALA A 30 -5.22 -2.30 -5.37
N ALA A 31 -4.72 -1.54 -6.32
CA ALA A 31 -4.94 -0.11 -6.43
C ALA A 31 -5.31 0.28 -7.86
N ALA A 32 -6.11 1.34 -7.99
CA ALA A 32 -6.41 1.99 -9.26
C ALA A 32 -6.38 3.50 -9.10
N THR A 33 -5.95 4.21 -10.14
CA THR A 33 -5.92 5.67 -10.19
C THR A 33 -7.00 6.23 -11.09
N ASN A 34 -7.35 7.50 -10.91
CA ASN A 34 -8.24 8.23 -11.82
C ASN A 34 -7.67 8.38 -13.24
N HIS A 35 -6.37 8.14 -13.42
CA HIS A 35 -5.67 8.17 -14.69
C HIS A 35 -5.48 6.78 -15.32
N ARG A 36 -6.32 5.81 -14.94
CA ARG A 36 -6.33 4.43 -15.49
C ARG A 36 -5.05 3.64 -15.24
N MET A 37 -4.23 4.04 -14.28
CA MET A 37 -3.14 3.20 -13.79
C MET A 37 -3.68 2.20 -12.77
N SER A 38 -3.08 1.02 -12.72
CA SER A 38 -3.46 -0.02 -11.76
C SER A 38 -2.24 -0.74 -11.22
N PHE A 39 -2.36 -1.20 -9.98
CA PHE A 39 -1.33 -1.97 -9.28
C PHE A 39 -1.98 -3.19 -8.65
N LEU A 40 -1.38 -4.36 -8.81
CA LEU A 40 -1.82 -5.60 -8.15
C LEU A 40 -0.60 -6.30 -7.57
N GLY A 41 -0.63 -6.67 -6.30
CA GLY A 41 0.51 -7.34 -5.70
C GLY A 41 0.21 -8.01 -4.37
N MET A 42 1.28 -8.56 -3.81
CA MET A 42 1.28 -9.19 -2.51
C MET A 42 2.60 -8.89 -1.81
N GLY A 43 2.59 -8.88 -0.49
CA GLY A 43 3.77 -8.49 0.25
C GLY A 43 3.70 -8.86 1.72
N VAL A 44 4.57 -8.23 2.49
CA VAL A 44 4.65 -8.41 3.94
C VAL A 44 4.53 -7.08 4.66
N LEU A 45 3.90 -7.12 5.82
CA LEU A 45 3.80 -6.00 6.75
C LEU A 45 4.21 -6.42 8.16
N VAL A 46 4.55 -5.44 8.99
CA VAL A 46 4.83 -5.64 10.42
C VAL A 46 3.97 -4.68 11.22
N ASP A 47 3.22 -5.18 12.20
CA ASP A 47 2.47 -4.34 13.15
C ASP A 47 3.35 -4.00 14.37
N ILE A 48 3.75 -2.74 14.51
CA ILE A 48 4.49 -2.23 15.68
C ILE A 48 3.51 -1.48 16.59
N TYR A 49 3.19 -2.05 17.75
CA TYR A 49 2.24 -1.46 18.69
C TYR A 49 2.92 -0.41 19.59
N LEU A 50 2.59 0.85 19.37
CA LEU A 50 3.04 1.99 20.18
C LEU A 50 2.00 2.24 21.29
N GLY A 51 2.11 1.46 22.37
CA GLY A 51 1.12 1.45 23.44
C GLY A 51 -0.18 0.74 23.04
N ARG A 52 -1.32 1.22 23.56
CA ARG A 52 -2.61 0.51 23.41
C ARG A 52 -3.35 0.82 22.11
N ARG A 53 -3.15 2.02 21.56
CA ARG A 53 -4.00 2.59 20.50
C ARG A 53 -3.26 2.93 19.22
N LEU A 54 -1.95 3.15 19.25
CA LEU A 54 -1.21 3.49 18.04
C LEU A 54 -0.52 2.25 17.47
N VAL A 55 -0.57 2.13 16.14
CA VAL A 55 0.10 1.06 15.39
C VAL A 55 0.88 1.68 14.24
N LEU A 56 2.19 1.49 14.24
CA LEU A 56 3.05 1.80 13.11
C LEU A 56 3.21 0.54 12.26
N THR A 57 2.96 0.65 10.96
CA THR A 57 2.92 -0.48 10.04
C THR A 57 3.80 -0.20 8.81
N PRO A 58 5.10 -0.54 8.86
CA PRO A 58 5.89 -0.66 7.64
C PRO A 58 5.39 -1.84 6.80
N SER A 59 5.41 -1.69 5.48
CA SER A 59 5.08 -2.75 4.53
C SER A 59 5.89 -2.64 3.24
N PHE A 60 6.09 -3.79 2.61
CA PHE A 60 6.76 -3.91 1.32
C PHE A 60 6.00 -4.90 0.44
N ALA A 61 5.76 -4.56 -0.83
CA ALA A 61 5.13 -5.44 -1.80
C ALA A 61 5.68 -5.22 -3.21
N PRO A 62 6.15 -6.27 -3.90
CA PRO A 62 6.20 -6.28 -5.36
C PRO A 62 4.77 -6.19 -5.92
N THR A 63 4.60 -5.36 -6.94
CA THR A 63 3.32 -5.11 -7.60
C THR A 63 3.50 -5.15 -9.11
N TRP A 64 2.50 -5.68 -9.79
CA TRP A 64 2.35 -5.56 -11.22
C TRP A 64 1.61 -4.26 -11.54
N TRP A 65 2.25 -3.39 -12.30
CA TRP A 65 1.74 -2.11 -12.77
C TRP A 65 1.29 -2.17 -14.23
N ARG A 66 0.26 -1.39 -14.56
CA ARG A 66 -0.22 -1.15 -15.94
C ARG A 66 -0.84 0.26 -16.06
N GLY A 67 -0.77 0.82 -17.26
CA GLY A 67 -1.31 2.14 -17.62
C GLY A 67 -0.22 3.20 -17.60
N GLU A 68 -0.47 4.38 -18.13
CA GLU A 68 0.49 5.50 -18.18
C GLU A 68 -0.30 6.81 -18.37
N THR A 69 0.32 7.94 -18.08
CA THR A 69 -0.13 9.26 -18.55
C THR A 69 0.95 9.89 -19.42
N GLU A 70 0.61 10.99 -20.09
CA GLU A 70 1.60 11.79 -20.83
C GLU A 70 2.74 12.31 -19.93
N GLN A 71 2.53 12.37 -18.60
CA GLN A 71 3.47 12.91 -17.63
C GLN A 71 4.07 11.84 -16.69
N LEU A 72 3.59 10.59 -16.73
CA LEU A 72 4.06 9.52 -15.85
C LEU A 72 3.94 8.15 -16.54
N ASP A 73 5.09 7.61 -16.89
CA ASP A 73 5.32 6.23 -17.29
C ASP A 73 6.36 5.64 -16.33
N LEU A 74 6.00 4.59 -15.59
CA LEU A 74 6.91 3.98 -14.61
C LEU A 74 8.01 3.14 -15.28
N GLY A 75 7.95 2.91 -16.59
CA GLY A 75 9.03 2.33 -17.38
C GLY A 75 9.19 0.82 -17.25
N TYR A 76 8.58 0.19 -16.25
CA TYR A 76 8.63 -1.26 -16.09
C TYR A 76 7.36 -1.83 -15.43
N PRO A 77 6.82 -2.98 -15.87
CA PRO A 77 5.62 -3.56 -15.28
C PRO A 77 5.76 -4.01 -13.82
N LEU A 78 6.97 -4.23 -13.32
CA LEU A 78 7.20 -4.63 -11.93
C LEU A 78 7.63 -3.42 -11.10
N GLU A 79 6.81 -3.07 -10.13
CA GLU A 79 7.00 -1.93 -9.24
C GLU A 79 7.02 -2.39 -7.78
N PHE A 80 7.99 -1.93 -7.00
CA PHE A 80 8.10 -2.24 -5.58
C PHE A 80 7.48 -1.12 -4.75
N ARG A 81 6.44 -1.46 -3.98
CA ARG A 81 5.80 -0.55 -3.04
C ARG A 81 6.44 -0.66 -1.67
N SER A 82 7.07 0.41 -1.21
CA SER A 82 7.44 0.60 0.19
C SER A 82 6.46 1.56 0.85
N GLN A 83 5.96 1.23 2.05
CA GLN A 83 5.01 2.09 2.76
C GLN A 83 5.23 2.11 4.26
N MET A 84 4.94 3.27 4.85
CA MET A 84 4.80 3.45 6.30
C MET A 84 3.40 3.96 6.62
N GLU A 85 2.64 3.24 7.43
CA GLU A 85 1.32 3.65 7.93
C GLU A 85 1.36 3.88 9.44
N LEU A 86 0.79 4.99 9.91
CA LEU A 86 0.49 5.20 11.31
C LEU A 86 -1.02 5.22 11.51
N ALA A 87 -1.52 4.34 12.38
CA ALA A 87 -2.95 4.17 12.60
C ALA A 87 -3.34 4.22 14.08
N TYR A 88 -4.52 4.79 14.33
CA TYR A 88 -5.23 4.67 15.59
C TYR A 88 -6.15 3.45 15.55
N ARG A 89 -6.00 2.55 16.53
CA ARG A 89 -6.78 1.32 16.71
C ARG A 89 -7.89 1.54 17.73
N PHE A 90 -9.12 1.32 17.29
CA PHE A 90 -10.33 1.40 18.11
C PHE A 90 -10.53 0.13 18.95
N ASN A 91 -11.54 0.16 19.83
CA ASN A 91 -11.83 -0.95 20.75
C ASN A 91 -12.26 -2.23 20.02
N ASP A 92 -12.98 -2.08 18.91
CA ASP A 92 -13.39 -3.16 18.00
C ASP A 92 -12.25 -3.67 17.10
N ARG A 93 -11.02 -3.16 17.31
CA ARG A 93 -9.81 -3.48 16.56
C ARG A 93 -9.76 -2.93 15.14
N SER A 94 -10.79 -2.20 14.69
CA SER A 94 -10.70 -1.38 13.47
C SER A 94 -9.60 -0.32 13.61
N ARG A 95 -9.11 0.19 12.48
CA ARG A 95 -8.03 1.17 12.45
C ARG A 95 -8.34 2.28 11.46
N LEU A 96 -8.12 3.52 11.89
CA LEU A 96 -8.05 4.69 11.02
C LEU A 96 -6.61 5.17 10.97
N GLY A 97 -6.02 5.27 9.79
CA GLY A 97 -4.60 5.60 9.65
C GLY A 97 -4.29 6.49 8.46
N VAL A 98 -3.08 7.03 8.49
CA VAL A 98 -2.47 7.75 7.37
C VAL A 98 -1.22 7.01 6.95
N ALA A 99 -0.95 6.97 5.65
CA ALA A 99 0.24 6.30 5.13
C ALA A 99 0.91 7.10 4.03
N ILE A 100 2.22 6.94 3.94
CA ILE A 100 3.02 7.35 2.79
C ILE A 100 3.53 6.10 2.08
N SER A 101 3.36 6.04 0.77
CA SER A 101 3.94 4.98 -0.07
C SER A 101 4.81 5.55 -1.17
N HIS A 102 5.81 4.77 -1.56
CA HIS A 102 6.66 5.01 -2.71
C HIS A 102 6.69 3.76 -3.59
N TYR A 103 6.47 3.93 -4.89
CA TYR A 103 6.57 2.90 -5.93
C TYR A 103 7.78 3.20 -6.80
N SER A 104 8.57 2.18 -7.09
CA SER A 104 9.69 2.25 -8.04
C SER A 104 10.04 0.86 -8.56
N ASN A 105 10.56 0.77 -9.77
CA ASN A 105 11.10 -0.49 -10.32
C ASN A 105 12.54 -0.77 -9.88
N ALA A 106 13.13 0.05 -8.99
CA ALA A 106 14.52 -0.06 -8.56
C ALA A 106 15.55 -0.02 -9.72
N SER A 107 15.21 0.66 -10.81
CA SER A 107 16.03 0.83 -12.01
C SER A 107 16.36 -0.49 -12.73
N ILE A 108 15.44 -1.46 -12.66
CA ILE A 108 15.53 -2.70 -13.47
C ILE A 108 15.01 -2.50 -14.90
N GLY A 109 14.23 -1.45 -15.15
CA GLY A 109 13.83 -1.00 -16.48
C GLY A 109 14.71 0.14 -17.00
N ASP A 110 14.40 0.64 -18.21
CA ASP A 110 15.16 1.72 -18.85
C ASP A 110 14.98 3.07 -18.14
N THR A 111 13.83 3.29 -17.51
CA THR A 111 13.51 4.48 -16.71
C THR A 111 12.95 4.08 -15.35
N ASN A 112 13.07 4.96 -14.36
CA ASN A 112 12.51 4.77 -13.02
C ASN A 112 12.17 6.14 -12.39
N PRO A 113 11.10 6.80 -12.84
CA PRO A 113 10.70 8.08 -12.24
C PRO A 113 10.20 7.91 -10.81
N GLY A 114 9.60 6.75 -10.52
CA GLY A 114 8.91 6.46 -9.27
C GLY A 114 7.68 7.34 -9.05
N THR A 115 6.88 7.00 -8.05
CA THR A 115 5.73 7.82 -7.63
C THR A 115 5.44 7.66 -6.15
N GLU A 116 4.89 8.70 -5.54
CA GLU A 116 4.55 8.75 -4.12
C GLU A 116 3.04 8.95 -3.91
N THR A 117 2.51 8.35 -2.85
CA THR A 117 1.10 8.50 -2.47
C THR A 117 0.97 8.81 -0.99
N LEU A 118 0.09 9.77 -0.67
CA LEU A 118 -0.41 10.00 0.67
C LEU A 118 -1.83 9.44 0.75
N SER A 119 -2.08 8.53 1.68
CA SER A 119 -3.36 7.81 1.78
C SER A 119 -3.96 7.92 3.17
N VAL A 120 -5.30 7.90 3.22
CA VAL A 120 -6.06 7.63 4.44
C VAL A 120 -6.61 6.21 4.35
N TYR A 121 -6.41 5.42 5.39
CA TYR A 121 -6.85 4.03 5.48
C TYR A 121 -7.92 3.88 6.54
N TYR A 122 -8.95 3.09 6.23
CA TYR A 122 -9.80 2.47 7.22
C TYR A 122 -9.70 0.94 7.08
N SER A 123 -9.29 0.26 8.14
CA SER A 123 -9.14 -1.20 8.19
C SER A 123 -10.10 -1.81 9.19
N ILE A 124 -10.79 -2.88 8.79
CA ILE A 124 -11.79 -3.57 9.62
C ILE A 124 -11.38 -5.04 9.78
N PRO A 125 -11.42 -5.62 10.98
CA PRO A 125 -11.22 -7.05 11.18
C PRO A 125 -12.34 -7.85 10.48
N LEU A 126 -11.97 -8.83 9.66
CA LEU A 126 -12.98 -9.59 8.89
C LEU A 126 -13.85 -10.50 9.76
N ASN A 127 -13.36 -10.94 10.91
CA ASN A 127 -14.14 -11.73 11.88
C ASN A 127 -15.31 -10.95 12.49
N VAL A 128 -15.32 -9.61 12.41
CA VAL A 128 -16.46 -8.78 12.81
C VAL A 128 -17.55 -8.80 11.74
N LEU A 129 -17.18 -8.94 10.47
CA LEU A 129 -18.10 -8.99 9.33
C LEU A 129 -18.57 -10.43 9.03
N PHE A 130 -17.71 -11.41 9.27
CA PHE A 130 -17.94 -12.84 9.06
C PHE A 130 -17.53 -13.61 10.32
N PRO A 131 -18.42 -13.70 11.32
CA PRO A 131 -18.15 -14.48 12.53
C PRO A 131 -17.92 -15.96 12.15
N PRO A 132 -16.93 -16.65 12.74
CA PRO A 132 -16.85 -18.10 12.62
C PRO A 132 -18.06 -18.74 13.30
N ASP A 133 -18.59 -19.80 12.67
CA ASP A 133 -19.68 -20.63 13.22
C ASP A 133 -19.32 -21.31 14.55
#